data_AF-A0A0B6XGQ1-F1
#
_entry.id   AF-A0A0B6XGQ1-F1
#
_cell.length_a   1.000
_cell.length_b   1.000
_cell.length_c   1.000
_cell.angle_alpha   90.00
_cell.angle_beta   90.00
_cell.angle_gamma   90.00
#
_symmetry.space_group_name_H-M   'P 1'
#
loop_
_entity.id
_entity.type
_entity.pdbx_description
1 polymer ?
#
loop_
_entity_poly.entity_id
_entity_poly.type
_entity_poly.pdbx_seq_one_letter_code
_entity_poly.pdbx_strand_id
1 'polypeptide(L)'
;MTRTQNARKKKYYTLGELTDLAAKRGYMLDFNNARQVFELKDKKHHNKWCWIVRPSNGIKVGQVRECKMQEWNELLDFNIARLEKNA
;
A
#
# COMPACT_ATOMS: atom_id res chain seq x y z
N MET A 1 -41.43 0.74 8.78
CA MET A 1 -40.25 1.47 8.26
C MET A 1 -39.06 0.52 8.30
N THR A 2 -38.55 0.08 7.16
CA THR A 2 -37.36 -0.79 7.11
C THR A 2 -36.42 -0.21 6.07
N ARG A 3 -35.51 0.66 6.52
CA ARG A 3 -34.37 1.09 5.70
C ARG A 3 -33.34 -0.02 5.76
N THR A 4 -33.41 -0.97 4.84
CA THR A 4 -32.30 -1.86 4.52
C THR A 4 -31.17 -1.00 3.99
N GLN A 5 -30.27 -0.56 4.88
CA GLN A 5 -29.04 0.11 4.48
C GLN A 5 -28.18 -0.92 3.74
N ASN A 6 -28.21 -0.84 2.41
CA ASN A 6 -27.23 -1.46 1.53
C ASN A 6 -25.85 -0.89 1.92
N ALA A 7 -25.16 -1.54 2.86
CA ALA A 7 -23.78 -1.21 3.20
C ALA A 7 -22.93 -1.48 1.96
N ARG A 8 -22.69 -0.45 1.15
CA ARG A 8 -21.82 -0.54 -0.04
C ARG A 8 -20.48 -1.11 0.40
N LYS A 9 -20.11 -2.29 -0.11
CA LYS A 9 -18.78 -2.88 0.11
C LYS A 9 -17.73 -1.84 -0.26
N LYS A 10 -16.92 -1.45 0.73
CA LYS A 10 -15.80 -0.51 0.55
C LYS A 10 -14.84 -1.08 -0.49
N LYS A 11 -14.47 -0.26 -1.48
CA LYS A 11 -13.64 -0.69 -2.64
C LYS A 11 -12.15 -0.30 -2.50
N TYR A 12 -11.88 0.77 -1.78
CA TYR A 12 -10.57 1.39 -1.65
C TYR A 12 -10.24 1.61 -0.18
N TYR A 13 -8.97 1.46 0.18
CA TYR A 13 -8.48 1.91 1.47
C TYR A 13 -8.52 3.44 1.56
N THR A 14 -8.54 3.97 2.79
CA THR A 14 -8.03 5.31 3.07
C THR A 14 -6.50 5.26 3.20
N LEU A 15 -5.84 6.42 3.17
CA LEU A 15 -4.40 6.49 3.43
C LEU A 15 -4.04 5.89 4.80
N GLY A 16 -4.78 6.25 5.85
CA GLY A 16 -4.55 5.73 7.20
C GLY A 16 -4.69 4.21 7.30
N GLU A 17 -5.72 3.62 6.68
CA GLU A 17 -5.88 2.16 6.68
C GLU A 17 -4.74 1.46 5.93
N LEU A 18 -4.24 2.07 4.86
CA LEU A 18 -3.14 1.52 4.09
C LEU A 18 -1.81 1.61 4.87
N THR A 19 -1.59 2.72 5.58
CA THR A 19 -0.45 2.88 6.51
C THR A 19 -0.54 1.86 7.65
N ASP A 20 -1.72 1.65 8.24
CA ASP A 20 -1.94 0.64 9.29
C ASP A 20 -1.71 -0.78 8.77
N LEU A 21 -2.11 -1.07 7.53
CA LEU A 21 -1.91 -2.36 6.90
C LEU A 21 -0.42 -2.66 6.72
N ALA A 22 0.37 -1.70 6.24
CA ALA A 22 1.83 -1.84 6.16
C ALA A 22 2.45 -1.95 7.57
N ALA A 23 1.98 -1.16 8.53
CA ALA A 23 2.46 -1.14 9.90
C ALA A 23 2.33 -2.49 10.61
N LYS A 24 1.21 -3.19 10.40
CA LYS A 24 0.95 -4.55 10.92
C LYS A 24 1.93 -5.59 10.38
N ARG A 25 2.51 -5.33 9.21
CA ARG A 25 3.50 -6.21 8.55
C ARG A 25 4.94 -5.84 8.92
N GLY A 26 5.15 -4.86 9.80
CA GLY A 26 6.48 -4.40 10.20
C GLY A 26 7.09 -3.32 9.30
N TYR A 27 6.29 -2.71 8.41
CA TYR A 27 6.76 -1.69 7.47
C TYR A 27 6.11 -0.33 7.72
N MET A 28 6.78 0.74 7.32
CA MET A 28 6.21 2.09 7.24
C MET A 28 5.84 2.39 5.81
N LEU A 29 4.67 3.01 5.62
CA LEU A 29 4.21 3.47 4.32
C LEU A 29 3.93 4.97 4.38
N ASP A 30 4.72 5.73 3.61
CA ASP A 30 4.63 7.18 3.51
C ASP A 30 4.25 7.58 2.08
N PHE A 31 3.53 8.68 1.93
CA PHE A 31 3.28 9.28 0.62
C PHE A 31 4.25 10.44 0.36
N ASN A 32 5.12 10.29 -0.66
CA ASN A 32 6.02 11.34 -1.09
C ASN A 32 5.27 12.32 -2.03
N ASN A 33 4.82 13.44 -1.46
CA ASN A 33 4.08 14.46 -2.21
C ASN A 33 4.87 15.05 -3.39
N ALA A 34 6.19 15.24 -3.27
CA ALA A 34 6.98 15.85 -4.34
C ALA A 34 7.08 14.94 -5.58
N ARG A 35 7.14 13.63 -5.35
CA ARG A 35 7.26 12.62 -6.42
C ARG A 35 5.93 11.96 -6.78
N GLN A 36 4.87 12.22 -6.02
CA GLN A 36 3.55 11.59 -6.15
C GLN A 36 3.65 10.06 -6.14
N VAL A 37 4.36 9.48 -5.16
CA VAL A 37 4.56 8.03 -5.03
C VAL A 37 4.48 7.57 -3.58
N PHE A 38 4.10 6.31 -3.37
CA PHE A 38 4.22 5.65 -2.07
C PHE A 38 5.61 5.07 -1.84
N GLU A 39 6.17 5.35 -0.66
CA GLU A 39 7.42 4.79 -0.15
C GLU A 39 7.11 3.74 0.92
N LEU A 40 7.68 2.55 0.77
CA LEU A 40 7.62 1.46 1.74
C LEU A 40 9.01 1.27 2.37
N LYS A 41 9.08 1.29 3.70
CA LYS A 41 10.33 1.23 4.47
C LYS A 41 10.25 0.15 5.54
N ASP A 42 11.33 -0.59 5.77
CA ASP A 42 11.44 -1.49 6.92
C ASP A 42 11.53 -0.66 8.22
N LYS A 43 10.71 -0.97 9.23
CA LYS A 43 10.69 -0.24 10.52
C LYS A 43 11.97 -0.42 11.34
N LYS A 44 12.69 -1.53 11.18
CA LYS A 44 13.92 -1.82 11.91
C LYS A 44 15.15 -1.33 11.14
N HIS A 45 15.08 -1.36 9.82
CA HIS A 45 16.19 -1.02 8.93
C HIS A 45 15.76 0.07 7.94
N HIS A 46 15.75 1.33 8.38
CA HIS A 46 15.24 2.44 7.55
C HIS A 46 15.99 2.64 6.22
N ASN A 47 17.21 2.09 6.10
CA ASN A 47 17.97 2.06 4.84
C ASN A 47 17.38 1.08 3.82
N LYS A 48 16.55 0.12 4.24
CA LYS A 48 15.80 -0.80 3.38
C LYS A 48 14.46 -0.17 3.03
N TRP A 49 14.38 0.39 1.84
CA TRP A 49 13.15 1.02 1.34
C TRP A 49 13.00 0.88 -0.16
N CYS A 50 11.76 1.00 -0.64
CA CYS A 50 11.46 1.06 -2.07
C CYS A 50 10.20 1.87 -2.36
N TRP A 51 10.03 2.31 -3.60
CA TRP A 51 8.74 2.77 -4.09
C TRP A 51 7.81 1.60 -4.36
N ILE A 52 6.53 1.77 -4.01
CA ILE A 52 5.49 0.82 -4.39
C ILE A 52 5.32 0.87 -5.91
N VAL A 53 5.57 -0.26 -6.56
CA VAL A 53 5.33 -0.48 -7.98
C VAL A 53 4.36 -1.63 -8.20
N ARG A 54 3.63 -1.57 -9.31
CA ARG A 54 2.78 -2.67 -9.77
C ARG A 54 3.63 -3.79 -10.38
N PRO A 55 3.45 -5.06 -9.97
CA PRO A 55 4.18 -6.17 -10.57
C PRO A 55 3.81 -6.40 -12.04
N SER A 56 2.58 -6.07 -12.45
CA SER A 56 2.08 -6.29 -13.81
C SER A 56 2.74 -5.42 -14.88
N ASN A 57 3.23 -4.23 -14.52
CA ASN A 57 3.75 -3.26 -15.49
C ASN A 57 4.92 -2.40 -14.97
N GLY A 58 5.36 -2.59 -13.73
CA GLY A 58 6.45 -1.83 -13.12
C GLY A 58 6.14 -0.37 -12.80
N ILE A 59 4.90 0.10 -13.02
CA ILE A 59 4.52 1.51 -12.81
C ILE A 59 4.38 1.79 -11.31
N LYS A 60 4.90 2.93 -10.87
CA LYS A 60 4.78 3.41 -9.49
C LYS A 60 3.34 3.79 -9.19
N VAL A 61 2.86 3.44 -8.00
CA VAL A 61 1.52 3.84 -7.55
C VAL A 61 1.62 5.19 -6.84
N GLY A 62 0.81 6.15 -7.30
CA GLY A 62 0.80 7.52 -6.78
C GLY A 62 -0.45 7.87 -5.97
N GLN A 63 -1.52 7.09 -6.05
CA GLN A 63 -2.74 7.37 -5.28
C GLN A 63 -3.38 6.09 -4.73
N VAL A 64 -4.03 6.20 -3.57
CA VAL A 64 -4.74 5.06 -2.96
C VAL A 64 -5.85 4.52 -3.86
N ARG A 65 -6.54 5.42 -4.59
CA ARG A 65 -7.69 5.06 -5.44
C ARG A 65 -7.31 4.44 -6.78
N GLU A 66 -6.02 4.42 -7.13
CA GLU A 66 -5.53 3.72 -8.32
C GLU A 66 -5.64 2.20 -8.22
N CYS A 67 -5.70 1.66 -6.99
CA CYS A 67 -5.70 0.23 -6.74
C CYS A 67 -6.84 -0.15 -5.80
N LYS A 68 -7.53 -1.26 -6.08
CA LYS A 68 -8.55 -1.79 -5.17
C LYS A 68 -7.90 -2.37 -3.91
N MET A 69 -8.69 -2.57 -2.85
CA MET A 69 -8.17 -3.15 -1.59
C MET A 69 -7.43 -4.48 -1.80
N GLN A 70 -7.94 -5.36 -2.68
CA GLN A 70 -7.27 -6.62 -2.99
C GLN A 70 -5.90 -6.40 -3.65
N GLU A 71 -5.83 -5.54 -4.67
CA GLU A 71 -4.58 -5.19 -5.36
C GLU A 71 -3.57 -4.56 -4.39
N TRP A 72 -4.00 -3.73 -3.44
CA TRP A 72 -3.10 -3.18 -2.42
C TRP A 72 -2.43 -4.24 -1.55
N ASN A 73 -3.12 -5.33 -1.23
CA ASN A 73 -2.50 -6.44 -0.50
C ASN A 73 -1.41 -7.11 -1.34
N GLU A 74 -1.71 -7.39 -2.61
CA GLU A 74 -0.76 -7.98 -3.56
C GLU A 74 0.46 -7.06 -3.79
N LEU A 75 0.24 -5.74 -3.90
CA LEU A 75 1.30 -4.75 -4.04
C LEU A 75 2.22 -4.72 -2.84
N LEU A 76 1.67 -4.73 -1.63
CA LEU A 76 2.47 -4.75 -0.41
C LEU A 76 3.27 -6.05 -0.32
N ASP A 77 2.65 -7.22 -0.54
CA ASP A 77 3.34 -8.51 -0.50
C ASP A 77 4.50 -8.57 -1.50
N PHE A 78 4.25 -8.14 -2.74
CA PHE A 78 5.27 -8.11 -3.78
C PHE A 78 6.45 -7.19 -3.43
N ASN A 79 6.17 -5.96 -2.99
CA ASN A 79 7.23 -4.99 -2.70
C ASN A 79 8.00 -5.35 -1.43
N ILE A 80 7.34 -5.94 -0.42
CA ILE A 80 7.98 -6.51 0.77
C ILE A 80 8.93 -7.65 0.39
N ALA A 81 8.45 -8.64 -0.37
CA ALA A 81 9.29 -9.75 -0.81
C ALA A 81 10.50 -9.28 -1.65
N ARG A 82 10.33 -8.21 -2.44
CA ARG A 82 11.44 -7.58 -3.17
C ARG A 82 12.45 -6.94 -2.23
N LEU A 83 12.01 -6.28 -1.15
CA LEU A 83 12.92 -5.70 -0.15
C LEU A 83 13.71 -6.79 0.58
N GLU A 84 13.04 -7.88 0.96
CA GLU A 84 13.67 -9.00 1.67
C GLU A 84 14.64 -9.80 0.80
N LYS A 85 14.42 -9.89 -0.52
CA LYS A 85 15.36 -10.55 -1.45
C LYS A 85 16.61 -9.73 -1.76
N ASN A 86 16.55 -8.41 -1.65
CA ASN A 86 17.67 -7.50 -1.91
C ASN A 86 18.37 -7.04 -0.60
N ALA A 87 17.99 -7.64 0.53
CA ALA A 87 18.47 -7.36 1.88
C ALA A 87 19.66 -8.24 2.28
#